data_AF-A0A510DSD3-F1
#
_entry.id   AF-A0A510DSD3-F1
#
_cell.length_a   1.000
_cell.length_b   1.000
_cell.length_c   1.000
_cell.angle_alpha   90.00
_cell.angle_beta   90.00
_cell.angle_gamma   90.00
#
_symmetry.space_group_name_H-M   'P 1'
#
loop_
_entity.id
_entity.type
_entity.pdbx_description
1 polymer ?
#
loop_
_entity_poly.entity_id
_entity_poly.type
_entity_poly.pdbx_seq_one_letter_code
_entity_poly.pdbx_strand_id
1 'polypeptide(L)'
;MTSEKPFALSEVAQRVLIVLGRENRGLTVRELVEKTDTNSGSIKRALEELAELKLIKEERENVFPYRRLISLTELGKEVAKRVIEIEELVKKVRAND
;
A
#
# COMPACT_ATOMS: atom_id res chain seq x y z
N MET A 1 18.83 -14.04 23.17
CA MET A 1 18.69 -13.40 21.84
C MET A 1 17.79 -14.26 20.99
N THR A 2 16.51 -13.94 20.90
CA THR A 2 15.65 -14.51 19.87
C THR A 2 16.20 -14.03 18.54
N SER A 3 16.62 -14.95 17.66
CA SER A 3 16.93 -14.64 16.28
C SER A 3 15.62 -14.17 15.62
N GLU A 4 15.39 -12.86 15.57
CA GLU A 4 14.21 -12.34 14.90
C GLU A 4 14.32 -12.67 13.42
N LYS A 5 13.37 -13.45 12.93
CA LYS A 5 13.25 -13.74 11.50
C LYS A 5 13.04 -12.41 10.77
N PRO A 6 13.64 -12.22 9.59
CA PRO A 6 13.39 -11.03 8.81
C PRO A 6 11.89 -10.89 8.55
N PHE A 7 11.36 -9.71 8.86
CA PHE A 7 9.99 -9.34 8.57
C PHE A 7 9.93 -8.66 7.19
N ALA A 8 8.94 -9.03 6.38
CA ALA A 8 8.72 -8.45 5.07
C ALA A 8 7.23 -8.19 4.87
N LEU A 9 6.91 -7.06 4.23
CA LEU A 9 5.55 -6.75 3.81
C LEU A 9 5.07 -7.77 2.78
N SER A 10 3.79 -8.15 2.83
CA SER A 10 3.22 -8.99 1.78
C SER A 10 3.29 -8.30 0.41
N GLU A 11 3.33 -9.09 -0.67
CA GLU A 11 3.38 -8.56 -2.04
C GLU A 11 2.23 -7.57 -2.30
N VAL A 12 1.03 -7.88 -1.84
CA VAL A 12 -0.15 -7.03 -2.03
C VAL A 12 -0.05 -5.76 -1.20
N ALA A 13 0.47 -5.82 0.04
CA ALA A 13 0.74 -4.63 0.84
C ALA A 13 1.77 -3.71 0.16
N GLN A 14 2.82 -4.26 -0.45
CA GLN A 14 3.79 -3.48 -1.23
C GLN A 14 3.13 -2.82 -2.45
N ARG A 15 2.30 -3.54 -3.21
CA ARG A 15 1.54 -2.97 -4.33
C ARG A 15 0.61 -1.84 -3.88
N VAL A 16 -0.08 -1.99 -2.76
CA VAL A 16 -0.93 -0.94 -2.17
C VAL A 16 -0.11 0.31 -1.81
N LEU A 17 1.05 0.15 -1.18
CA LEU A 17 1.95 1.27 -0.86
C LEU A 17 2.45 1.99 -2.12
N ILE A 18 2.82 1.24 -3.16
CA ILE A 18 3.23 1.82 -4.45
C ILE A 18 2.10 2.63 -5.07
N VAL A 19 0.88 2.07 -5.12
CA VAL A 19 -0.29 2.75 -5.69
C VAL A 19 -0.61 4.01 -4.90
N LEU A 20 -0.71 3.93 -3.58
CA LEU A 20 -1.02 5.10 -2.74
C LEU A 20 0.11 6.14 -2.78
N GLY A 21 1.37 5.72 -2.86
CA GLY A 21 2.53 6.63 -2.92
C GLY A 21 2.64 7.40 -4.23
N ARG A 22 2.02 6.91 -5.30
CA ARG A 22 1.92 7.60 -6.61
C ARG A 22 0.72 8.52 -6.72
N GLU A 23 -0.18 8.50 -5.74
CA GLU A 23 -1.43 9.25 -5.76
C GLU A 23 -1.37 10.42 -4.76
N ASN A 24 -1.86 11.59 -5.16
CA ASN A 24 -1.89 12.78 -4.30
C ASN A 24 -3.14 12.85 -3.40
N ARG A 25 -3.91 11.76 -3.31
CA ARG A 25 -5.19 11.69 -2.58
C ARG A 25 -5.43 10.31 -1.99
N GLY A 26 -6.39 10.22 -1.08
CA GLY A 26 -6.91 8.93 -0.63
C GLY A 26 -7.67 8.19 -1.74
N LEU A 27 -7.60 6.86 -1.70
CA LEU A 27 -8.30 5.96 -2.61
C LEU A 27 -9.34 5.11 -1.87
N THR A 28 -10.42 4.77 -2.56
CA THR A 28 -11.36 3.75 -2.10
C THR A 28 -10.77 2.35 -2.24
N VAL A 29 -11.33 1.39 -1.49
CA VAL A 29 -10.96 -0.03 -1.61
C VAL A 29 -11.16 -0.55 -3.05
N ARG A 30 -12.19 -0.06 -3.75
CA ARG A 30 -12.44 -0.43 -5.15
C ARG A 30 -11.34 0.07 -6.08
N GLU A 31 -10.92 1.32 -5.93
CA GLU A 31 -9.82 1.87 -6.72
C GLU A 31 -8.51 1.12 -6.45
N LEU A 32 -8.27 0.69 -5.20
CA LEU A 32 -7.11 -0.14 -4.87
C LEU A 32 -7.17 -1.50 -5.56
N VAL A 33 -8.33 -2.18 -5.55
CA VAL A 33 -8.54 -3.44 -6.28
C VAL A 33 -8.22 -3.27 -7.77
N GLU A 34 -8.75 -2.23 -8.40
CA GLU A 34 -8.53 -1.94 -9.82
C GLU A 34 -7.07 -1.59 -10.14
N LYS A 35 -6.40 -0.76 -9.32
CA LYS A 35 -5.04 -0.28 -9.58
C LYS A 35 -3.93 -1.27 -9.23
N THR A 36 -4.19 -2.19 -8.29
CA THR A 36 -3.23 -3.24 -7.90
C THR A 36 -3.41 -4.55 -8.69
N ASP A 37 -4.44 -4.61 -9.53
CA ASP A 37 -4.84 -5.81 -10.27
C ASP A 37 -4.96 -7.04 -9.34
N THR A 38 -5.74 -6.88 -8.26
CA THR A 38 -5.83 -7.86 -7.18
C THR A 38 -7.25 -7.94 -6.61
N ASN A 39 -7.67 -9.12 -6.16
CA ASN A 39 -9.01 -9.33 -5.58
C ASN A 39 -9.22 -8.60 -4.24
N SER A 40 -10.49 -8.36 -3.90
CA SER A 40 -10.91 -7.63 -2.70
C SER A 40 -10.48 -8.29 -1.38
N GLY A 41 -10.42 -9.62 -1.32
CA GLY A 41 -9.99 -10.37 -0.13
C GLY A 41 -8.51 -10.15 0.18
N SER A 42 -7.67 -10.21 -0.83
CA SER A 42 -6.23 -9.92 -0.72
C SER A 42 -5.98 -8.46 -0.36
N ILE A 43 -6.74 -7.52 -0.94
CA ILE A 43 -6.64 -6.09 -0.57
C ILE A 43 -7.04 -5.87 0.88
N LYS A 44 -8.11 -6.51 1.36
CA LYS A 44 -8.53 -6.37 2.76
C LYS A 44 -7.42 -6.80 3.73
N ARG A 45 -6.77 -7.95 3.47
CA ARG A 45 -5.65 -8.44 4.30
C ARG A 45 -4.45 -7.50 4.26
N ALA A 46 -4.11 -6.99 3.09
CA ALA A 46 -3.02 -6.02 2.93
C ALA A 46 -3.32 -4.72 3.69
N LEU A 47 -4.57 -4.25 3.68
CA LEU A 47 -4.98 -3.07 4.45
C LEU A 47 -4.92 -3.33 5.95
N GLU A 48 -5.33 -4.51 6.42
CA GLU A 48 -5.20 -4.93 7.83
C GLU A 48 -3.72 -4.90 8.27
N GLU A 49 -2.83 -5.54 7.50
CA GLU A 49 -1.38 -5.54 7.73
C GLU A 49 -0.80 -4.12 7.80
N LEU A 50 -1.12 -3.27 6.81
CA LEU A 50 -0.61 -1.90 6.76
C LEU A 50 -1.18 -1.02 7.88
N ALA A 51 -2.42 -1.27 8.33
CA ALA A 51 -3.04 -0.56 9.43
C ALA A 51 -2.41 -0.95 10.78
N GLU A 52 -2.14 -2.24 11.00
CA GLU A 52 -1.41 -2.73 12.18
C GLU A 52 -0.03 -2.08 12.31
N LEU A 53 0.65 -1.88 11.18
CA LEU A 53 1.94 -1.18 11.10
C LEU A 53 1.82 0.36 11.10
N LYS A 54 0.61 0.91 11.17
CA LYS A 54 0.33 2.37 11.12
C LYS A 54 0.88 3.07 9.87
N LEU A 55 0.96 2.37 8.75
CA LEU A 55 1.41 2.90 7.46
C LEU A 55 0.28 3.55 6.66
N ILE A 56 -0.97 3.22 6.98
CA ILE A 56 -2.15 3.83 6.36
C ILE A 56 -3.08 4.44 7.41
N LYS A 57 -3.89 5.38 6.97
CA LYS A 57 -5.03 5.93 7.71
C LYS A 57 -6.31 5.82 6.88
N GLU A 58 -7.42 5.74 7.59
CA GLU A 58 -8.74 5.62 6.98
C GLU A 58 -9.61 6.80 7.39
N GLU A 59 -10.15 7.48 6.39
CA GLU A 59 -11.10 8.56 6.57
C GLU A 59 -12.47 8.08 6.07
N ARG A 60 -13.47 8.15 6.93
CA ARG A 60 -14.87 7.88 6.57
C ARG A 60 -15.53 9.21 6.28
N GLU A 61 -16.02 9.41 5.07
CA GLU A 61 -16.86 10.56 4.78
C GLU A 61 -18.14 10.46 5.63
N ASN A 62 -18.47 11.51 6.38
CA ASN A 62 -19.68 11.57 7.22
C ASN A 62 -20.94 11.95 6.43
N VAL A 63 -20.82 12.13 5.11
CA VAL A 63 -21.90 12.54 4.22
C VAL A 63 -21.99 11.52 3.09
N PHE A 64 -23.21 11.21 2.65
CA PHE A 64 -23.46 10.31 1.54
C PHE A 64 -22.64 10.74 0.30
N PRO A 65 -21.88 9.85 -0.36
CA PRO A 65 -21.97 8.39 -0.33
C PRO A 65 -21.07 7.63 0.68
N TYR A 66 -20.71 8.21 1.84
CA TYR A 66 -20.00 7.54 2.95
C TYR A 66 -18.76 6.74 2.52
N ARG A 67 -17.89 7.35 1.72
CA ARG A 67 -16.71 6.64 1.21
C ARG A 67 -15.70 6.41 2.31
N ARG A 68 -15.09 5.22 2.29
CA ARG A 68 -13.88 4.90 3.06
C ARG A 68 -12.68 5.21 2.17
N LEU A 69 -11.98 6.29 2.48
CA LEU A 69 -10.77 6.71 1.79
C LEU A 69 -9.55 6.25 2.57
N ILE A 70 -8.61 5.64 1.86
CA ILE A 70 -7.38 5.08 2.39
C ILE A 70 -6.24 5.93 1.89
N SER A 71 -5.40 6.40 2.79
CA SER A 71 -4.23 7.23 2.47
C SER A 71 -3.05 6.86 3.35
N LEU A 72 -1.85 7.27 2.94
CA LEU A 72 -0.64 7.02 3.71
C LEU A 72 -0.58 7.93 4.94
N THR A 73 -0.06 7.40 6.04
CA THR A 73 0.48 8.22 7.13
C THR A 73 1.81 8.84 6.71
N GLU A 74 2.40 9.72 7.53
CA GLU A 74 3.75 10.24 7.23
C GLU A 74 4.79 9.12 7.15
N LEU A 75 4.78 8.17 8.10
CA LEU A 75 5.63 6.98 8.02
C LEU A 75 5.29 6.13 6.78
N GLY A 76 3.99 5.99 6.45
CA GLY A 76 3.54 5.32 5.23
C GLY A 76 4.13 5.91 3.95
N LYS A 77 4.22 7.24 3.84
CA LYS A 77 4.85 7.93 2.71
C LYS A 77 6.32 7.60 2.61
N GLU A 78 7.02 7.59 3.74
CA GLU A 78 8.45 7.24 3.80
C GLU A 78 8.73 5.79 3.38
N VAL A 79 7.87 4.85 3.80
CA VAL A 79 7.98 3.45 3.40
C VAL A 79 7.61 3.29 1.93
N ALA A 80 6.50 3.88 1.47
CA ALA A 80 6.07 3.82 0.08
C ALA A 80 7.15 4.35 -0.87
N LYS A 81 7.82 5.46 -0.53
CA LYS A 81 8.95 5.99 -1.30
C LYS A 81 10.04 4.94 -1.50
N ARG A 82 10.47 4.26 -0.43
CA ARG A 82 11.52 3.23 -0.49
C ARG A 82 11.08 1.99 -1.28
N VAL A 83 9.83 1.56 -1.13
CA VAL A 83 9.27 0.45 -1.91
C VAL A 83 9.20 0.80 -3.41
N ILE A 84 8.84 2.05 -3.75
CA ILE A 84 8.85 2.55 -5.13
C ILE A 84 10.27 2.58 -5.68
N GLU A 85 11.26 3.08 -4.92
CA GLU A 85 12.66 3.06 -5.34
C GLU A 85 13.16 1.63 -5.63
N ILE A 86 12.80 0.65 -4.80
CA ILE A 86 13.09 -0.78 -5.05
C ILE A 86 12.43 -1.25 -6.36
N GLU A 87 11.14 -0.96 -6.56
CA GLU A 87 10.41 -1.34 -7.79
C GLU A 87 11.08 -0.76 -9.05
N GLU A 88 11.50 0.51 -8.99
CA GLU A 88 12.18 1.19 -10.09
C GLU A 88 13.56 0.60 -10.40
N LEU A 89 14.35 0.28 -9.37
CA LEU A 89 15.64 -0.38 -9.53
C LEU A 89 15.48 -1.76 -10.19
N VAL A 90 14.51 -2.56 -9.73
CA VAL A 90 14.22 -3.88 -10.31
C VAL A 90 13.72 -3.77 -11.75
N LYS A 91 12.88 -2.78 -12.08
CA LYS A 91 12.42 -2.52 -13.45
C LYS A 91 13.57 -2.17 -14.40
N LYS A 92 14.57 -1.40 -13.94
CA LYS A 92 15.75 -1.08 -14.75
C LYS A 92 16.55 -2.32 -15.15
N VAL A 93 16.68 -3.30 -14.25
CA VAL A 93 17.35 -4.57 -14.58
C VAL A 93 16.57 -5.31 -15.67
N ARG A 94 15.26 -5.48 -15.48
CA ARG A 94 14.39 -6.20 -16.44
C ARG A 94 14.29 -5.56 -17.82
N ALA A 95 14.50 -4.25 -17.94
CA ALA A 95 14.45 -3.55 -19.22
C ALA A 95 15.76 -3.64 -20.02
N ASN A 96 16.84 -4.07 -19.38
CA ASN A 96 18.16 -4.28 -20.00
C ASN A 96 18.40 -5.74 -20.43
N ASP A 97 17.45 -6.64 -20.11
CA ASP A 97 17.38 -8.03 -20.58
C ASP A 97 16.46 -8.14 -21.80
#